data_AF-A0A9Q3AH27-F1
#
_entry.id   AF-A0A9Q3AH27-F1
#
_cell.length_a   1.000
_cell.length_b   1.000
_cell.length_c   1.000
_cell.angle_alpha   90.00
_cell.angle_beta   90.00
_cell.angle_gamma   90.00
#
_symmetry.space_group_name_H-M   'P 1'
#
loop_
_entity.id
_entity.type
_entity.pdbx_description
1 polymer ?
#
loop_
_entity_poly.entity_id
_entity_poly.type
_entity_poly.pdbx_seq_one_letter_code
_entity_poly.pdbx_strand_id
1 'polypeptide(L)'
;MPVITLLQTPPTEPIKGQILQMVVDYLTDISSVALTPSNPLYNLYQYGIGYEVHLYLEALSGTRGLSVELLVATDEQDPDVLLGFVLYLPVQDDPDACAVAYMAVQAGHRRQGIARTLLARMRERYPHAELACAVGKVGVFEALGFQVLGARGPQVLMNTRDYATDGRVAVLDVAPIYRTLEIQQIHTYLLQQHGKRAMVDAEKQRDRQLDQMTRQASLFVQQRLGDAAPQVPAAGLRLV
;
A
#
# COMPACT_ATOMS: atom_id res chain seq x y z
N MET A 1 -19.15 -10.02 -14.72
CA MET A 1 -18.48 -10.04 -13.39
C MET A 1 -16.98 -9.84 -13.64
N PRO A 2 -16.19 -9.22 -12.74
CA PRO A 2 -14.76 -9.06 -13.01
C PRO A 2 -14.08 -10.43 -13.15
N VAL A 3 -13.15 -10.55 -14.09
CA VAL A 3 -12.27 -11.72 -14.21
C VAL A 3 -11.08 -11.51 -13.28
N ILE A 4 -10.84 -12.46 -12.38
CA ILE A 4 -9.73 -12.39 -11.43
C ILE A 4 -8.59 -13.28 -11.90
N THR A 5 -7.42 -12.68 -12.11
CA THR A 5 -6.23 -13.38 -12.62
C THR A 5 -5.06 -13.18 -11.67
N LEU A 6 -4.42 -14.29 -11.28
CA LEU A 6 -3.13 -14.27 -10.59
C LEU A 6 -2.03 -14.11 -11.62
N LEU A 7 -1.20 -13.08 -11.46
CA LEU A 7 -0.04 -12.83 -12.30
C LEU A 7 1.23 -13.25 -11.53
N GLN A 8 1.98 -14.16 -12.15
CA GLN A 8 3.27 -14.65 -11.65
C GLN A 8 4.46 -14.08 -12.44
N THR A 9 4.17 -13.21 -13.40
CA THR A 9 5.14 -12.47 -14.21
C THR A 9 4.68 -11.02 -14.28
N PRO A 10 5.56 -10.07 -14.64
CA PRO A 10 5.15 -8.70 -14.87
C PRO A 10 3.92 -8.62 -15.81
N PRO A 11 2.92 -7.76 -15.51
CA PRO A 11 1.74 -7.59 -16.34
C PRO A 11 2.08 -7.06 -17.74
N THR A 12 1.15 -7.21 -18.69
CA THR A 12 1.24 -6.54 -19.99
C THR A 12 1.32 -5.02 -19.81
N GLU A 13 1.94 -4.32 -20.76
CA GLU A 13 2.14 -2.87 -20.67
C GLU A 13 0.82 -2.08 -20.43
N PRO A 14 -0.32 -2.41 -21.07
CA PRO A 14 -1.59 -1.73 -20.80
C PRO A 14 -2.06 -1.89 -19.33
N ILE A 15 -1.96 -3.10 -18.77
CA ILE A 15 -2.36 -3.37 -17.39
C ILE A 15 -1.37 -2.73 -16.41
N LYS A 16 -0.07 -2.83 -16.69
CA LYS A 16 1.00 -2.17 -15.92
C LYS A 16 0.75 -0.66 -15.84
N GLY A 17 0.51 -0.02 -16.98
CA GLY A 17 0.22 1.41 -17.06
C GLY A 17 -1.00 1.81 -16.22
N GLN A 18 -2.08 1.04 -16.27
CA GLN A 18 -3.28 1.29 -15.46
C GLN A 18 -3.04 1.10 -13.96
N ILE A 19 -2.29 0.07 -13.54
CA ILE A 19 -1.90 -0.11 -12.12
C ILE A 19 -1.13 1.12 -11.64
N LEU A 20 -0.10 1.54 -12.38
CA LEU A 20 0.74 2.68 -12.01
C LEU A 20 -0.06 3.98 -11.97
N GLN A 21 -0.96 4.19 -12.93
CA GLN A 21 -1.85 5.34 -12.95
C GLN A 21 -2.76 5.35 -11.71
N MET A 22 -3.41 4.24 -11.37
CA MET A 22 -4.24 4.12 -10.17
C MET A 22 -3.44 4.40 -8.89
N VAL A 23 -2.20 3.92 -8.81
CA VAL A 23 -1.30 4.15 -7.66
C VAL A 23 -0.98 5.63 -7.50
N VAL A 24 -0.65 6.31 -8.59
CA VAL A 24 -0.33 7.75 -8.60
C VAL A 24 -1.56 8.60 -8.30
N ASP A 25 -2.72 8.26 -8.87
CA ASP A 25 -3.98 8.99 -8.67
C ASP A 25 -4.53 8.84 -7.25
N TYR A 26 -4.30 7.68 -6.63
CA TYR A 26 -4.80 7.36 -5.29
C TYR A 26 -3.72 7.47 -4.21
N LEU A 27 -2.61 8.17 -4.47
CA LEU A 27 -1.49 8.35 -3.53
C LEU A 27 -1.96 8.65 -2.10
N THR A 28 -2.87 9.62 -1.93
CA THR A 28 -3.40 10.01 -0.62
C THR A 28 -4.09 8.85 0.12
N ASP A 29 -4.77 7.97 -0.61
CA ASP A 29 -5.54 6.85 -0.05
C ASP A 29 -4.68 5.62 0.26
N ILE A 30 -3.64 5.35 -0.55
CA ILE A 30 -2.87 4.10 -0.49
C ILE A 30 -1.50 4.24 0.19
N SER A 31 -0.93 5.46 0.23
CA SER A 31 0.37 5.70 0.85
C SER A 31 0.27 5.77 2.36
N SER A 32 1.33 5.30 3.05
CA SER A 32 1.49 5.51 4.50
C SER A 32 1.65 6.99 4.89
N VAL A 33 2.06 7.86 3.95
CA VAL A 33 2.21 9.30 4.18
C VAL A 33 0.89 10.06 3.97
N ALA A 34 -0.03 9.51 3.16
CA ALA A 34 -1.33 10.08 2.81
C ALA A 34 -1.28 11.57 2.40
N LEU A 35 -0.22 11.98 1.70
CA LEU A 35 -0.02 13.38 1.34
C LEU A 35 -1.15 13.87 0.42
N THR A 36 -1.60 15.12 0.60
CA THR A 36 -2.68 15.70 -0.21
C THR A 36 -2.12 16.51 -1.39
N PRO A 37 -2.88 16.68 -2.50
CA PRO A 37 -2.43 17.44 -3.68
C PRO A 37 -2.03 18.91 -3.39
N SER A 38 -2.50 19.47 -2.28
CA SER A 38 -2.14 20.85 -1.87
C SER A 38 -0.71 20.99 -1.35
N ASN A 39 -0.06 19.90 -0.97
CA ASN A 39 1.31 19.95 -0.47
C ASN A 39 2.30 20.02 -1.66
N PRO A 40 3.24 20.98 -1.70
CA PRO A 40 4.23 21.10 -2.77
C PRO A 40 5.06 19.83 -3.07
N LEU A 41 5.22 18.93 -2.09
CA LEU A 41 5.94 17.66 -2.26
C LEU A 41 5.10 16.58 -2.95
N TYR A 42 3.81 16.81 -3.22
CA TYR A 42 2.88 15.79 -3.72
C TYR A 42 3.39 15.09 -4.98
N ASN A 43 3.86 15.84 -5.97
CA ASN A 43 4.36 15.27 -7.23
C ASN A 43 5.63 14.43 -7.03
N LEU A 44 6.47 14.79 -6.06
CA LEU A 44 7.66 14.03 -5.70
C LEU A 44 7.27 12.67 -5.10
N TYR A 45 6.27 12.66 -4.22
CA TYR A 45 5.74 11.41 -3.63
C TYR A 45 4.94 10.57 -4.64
N GLN A 46 4.26 11.20 -5.60
CA GLN A 46 3.60 10.49 -6.71
C GLN A 46 4.61 9.69 -7.54
N TYR A 47 5.73 10.32 -7.90
CA TYR A 47 6.82 9.60 -8.58
C TYR A 47 7.38 8.48 -7.70
N GLY A 48 7.65 8.77 -6.42
CA GLY A 48 8.22 7.81 -5.47
C GLY A 48 7.39 6.52 -5.35
N ILE A 49 6.08 6.65 -5.11
CA ILE A 49 5.18 5.49 -4.98
C ILE A 49 4.98 4.76 -6.31
N GLY A 50 4.89 5.49 -7.43
CA GLY A 50 4.79 4.89 -8.75
C GLY A 50 6.02 4.05 -9.07
N TYR A 51 7.21 4.57 -8.75
CA TYR A 51 8.45 3.82 -8.95
C TYR A 51 8.59 2.63 -8.00
N GLU A 52 8.18 2.78 -6.73
CA GLU A 52 8.14 1.65 -5.78
C GLU A 52 7.26 0.50 -6.30
N VAL A 53 6.03 0.80 -6.73
CA VAL A 53 5.13 -0.24 -7.27
C VAL A 53 5.69 -0.81 -8.56
N HIS A 54 6.28 0.02 -9.44
CA HIS A 54 6.98 -0.49 -10.62
C HIS A 54 8.06 -1.51 -10.26
N LEU A 55 8.87 -1.25 -9.23
CA LEU A 55 9.90 -2.19 -8.76
C LEU A 55 9.30 -3.50 -8.22
N TYR A 56 8.16 -3.44 -7.51
CA TYR A 56 7.44 -4.66 -7.09
C TYR A 56 6.90 -5.45 -8.30
N LEU A 57 6.38 -4.78 -9.33
CA LEU A 57 5.89 -5.43 -10.54
C LEU A 57 7.01 -6.12 -11.31
N GLU A 58 8.19 -5.51 -11.39
CA GLU A 58 9.37 -6.16 -11.99
C GLU A 58 9.81 -7.41 -11.19
N ALA A 59 9.67 -7.36 -9.87
CA ALA A 59 10.01 -8.46 -8.97
C ALA A 59 9.03 -9.66 -9.01
N LEU A 60 7.87 -9.55 -9.68
CA LEU A 60 6.92 -10.68 -9.86
C LEU A 60 7.58 -11.92 -10.47
N SER A 61 8.61 -11.71 -11.29
CA SER A 61 9.43 -12.75 -11.90
C SER A 61 10.33 -13.52 -10.91
N GLY A 62 10.22 -13.26 -9.60
CA GLY A 62 11.09 -13.81 -8.56
C GLY A 62 12.49 -13.18 -8.54
N THR A 63 12.66 -12.07 -9.25
CA THR A 63 13.92 -11.32 -9.26
C THR A 63 14.08 -10.50 -7.97
N ARG A 64 15.31 -10.10 -7.63
CA ARG A 64 15.63 -9.24 -6.47
C ARG A 64 15.41 -9.86 -5.08
N GLY A 65 15.19 -11.17 -4.98
CA GLY A 65 15.03 -11.85 -3.68
C GLY A 65 13.73 -11.47 -2.95
N LEU A 66 12.76 -10.92 -3.69
CA LEU A 66 11.43 -10.57 -3.21
C LEU A 66 10.42 -11.57 -3.75
N SER A 67 9.57 -12.08 -2.86
CA SER A 67 8.36 -12.82 -3.27
C SER A 67 7.22 -11.82 -3.33
N VAL A 68 6.74 -11.56 -4.54
CA VAL A 68 5.62 -10.65 -4.81
C VAL A 68 4.59 -11.44 -5.58
N GLU A 69 3.33 -11.26 -5.23
CA GLU A 69 2.20 -11.77 -6.00
C GLU A 69 1.23 -10.64 -6.31
N LEU A 70 0.58 -10.73 -7.46
CA LEU A 70 -0.37 -9.75 -7.95
C LEU A 70 -1.63 -10.45 -8.43
N LEU A 71 -2.78 -10.08 -7.86
CA LEU A 71 -4.08 -10.38 -8.42
C LEU A 71 -4.64 -9.13 -9.08
N VAL A 72 -5.10 -9.28 -10.32
CA VAL A 72 -5.81 -8.23 -11.06
C VAL A 72 -7.26 -8.62 -11.26
N ALA A 73 -8.14 -7.63 -11.24
CA ALA A 73 -9.53 -7.73 -11.64
C ALA A 73 -9.70 -6.96 -12.96
N THR A 74 -10.03 -7.65 -14.04
CA THR A 74 -10.24 -7.04 -15.36
C THR A 74 -11.71 -7.11 -15.78
N ASP A 75 -12.09 -6.28 -16.74
CA ASP A 75 -13.41 -6.39 -17.36
C ASP A 75 -13.57 -7.73 -18.10
N GLU A 76 -14.78 -8.25 -18.13
CA GLU A 76 -15.11 -9.53 -18.76
C GLU A 76 -15.17 -9.42 -20.28
N GLN A 77 -15.60 -8.25 -20.79
CA GLN A 77 -15.72 -7.97 -22.21
C GLN A 77 -14.43 -7.41 -22.79
N ASP A 78 -13.62 -6.75 -21.96
CA ASP A 78 -12.32 -6.18 -22.35
C ASP A 78 -11.23 -6.52 -21.31
N PRO A 79 -10.47 -7.62 -21.51
CA PRO A 79 -9.43 -8.05 -20.58
C PRO A 79 -8.29 -7.05 -20.39
N ASP A 80 -8.12 -6.07 -21.29
CA ASP A 80 -7.13 -5.01 -21.15
C ASP A 80 -7.61 -3.87 -20.24
N VAL A 81 -8.88 -3.86 -19.79
CA VAL A 81 -9.43 -2.87 -18.86
C VAL A 81 -9.27 -3.36 -17.41
N LEU A 82 -8.46 -2.65 -16.63
CA LEU A 82 -8.25 -2.94 -15.21
C LEU A 82 -9.31 -2.27 -14.34
N LEU A 83 -10.02 -3.06 -13.55
CA LEU A 83 -11.02 -2.60 -12.58
C LEU A 83 -10.46 -2.49 -11.15
N GLY A 84 -9.42 -3.25 -10.83
CA GLY A 84 -8.75 -3.20 -9.54
C GLY A 84 -7.62 -4.21 -9.42
N PHE A 85 -6.81 -4.08 -8.37
CA PHE A 85 -5.70 -4.99 -8.09
C PHE A 85 -5.45 -5.15 -6.59
N VAL A 86 -4.78 -6.24 -6.23
CA VAL A 86 -4.12 -6.42 -4.93
C VAL A 86 -2.72 -6.98 -5.16
N LEU A 87 -1.73 -6.24 -4.67
CA LEU A 87 -0.33 -6.61 -4.63
C LEU A 87 0.02 -6.98 -3.20
N TYR A 88 0.50 -8.20 -3.01
CA TYR A 88 0.77 -8.75 -1.69
C TYR A 88 2.06 -9.56 -1.67
N LEU A 89 2.60 -9.71 -0.47
CA LEU A 89 3.91 -10.24 -0.19
C LEU A 89 3.74 -11.48 0.69
N PRO A 90 3.97 -12.69 0.16
CA PRO A 90 4.00 -13.90 0.98
C PRO A 90 5.04 -13.78 2.10
N VAL A 91 4.70 -14.30 3.27
CA VAL A 91 5.57 -14.27 4.44
C VAL A 91 6.63 -15.37 4.32
N GLN A 92 7.89 -15.03 4.55
CA GLN A 92 8.98 -16.00 4.70
C GLN A 92 8.76 -16.79 5.98
N ASP A 93 8.92 -18.12 5.88
CA ASP A 93 8.78 -19.07 6.99
C ASP A 93 7.34 -19.25 7.52
N ASP A 94 6.32 -18.68 6.86
CA ASP A 94 4.89 -18.93 7.12
C ASP A 94 4.13 -19.07 5.79
N PRO A 95 3.91 -20.30 5.27
CA PRO A 95 3.33 -20.51 3.95
C PRO A 95 1.85 -20.13 3.86
N ASP A 96 1.16 -20.00 5.00
CA ASP A 96 -0.26 -19.65 5.06
C ASP A 96 -0.46 -18.13 5.21
N ALA A 97 0.63 -17.36 5.33
CA ALA A 97 0.58 -15.94 5.61
C ALA A 97 1.08 -15.02 4.49
N CYS A 98 0.42 -13.86 4.36
CA CYS A 98 0.85 -12.79 3.47
C CYS A 98 0.55 -11.40 4.04
N ALA A 99 1.24 -10.38 3.51
CA ALA A 99 0.95 -8.98 3.78
C ALA A 99 0.50 -8.25 2.51
N VAL A 100 -0.63 -7.57 2.56
CA VAL A 100 -1.09 -6.70 1.47
C VAL A 100 -0.27 -5.42 1.49
N ALA A 101 0.53 -5.20 0.44
CA ALA A 101 1.33 -4.00 0.28
C ALA A 101 0.52 -2.87 -0.36
N TYR A 102 -0.19 -3.18 -1.45
CA TYR A 102 -1.01 -2.20 -2.17
C TYR A 102 -2.29 -2.83 -2.69
N MET A 103 -3.39 -2.10 -2.61
CA MET A 103 -4.62 -2.47 -3.30
C MET A 103 -5.41 -1.24 -3.70
N ALA A 104 -6.08 -1.33 -4.84
CA ALA A 104 -6.99 -0.31 -5.29
C ALA A 104 -8.09 -0.87 -6.18
N VAL A 105 -9.24 -0.21 -6.16
CA VAL A 105 -10.34 -0.44 -7.09
C VAL A 105 -10.64 0.90 -7.76
N GLN A 106 -10.79 0.86 -9.08
CA GLN A 106 -11.07 2.02 -9.91
C GLN A 106 -12.30 2.75 -9.38
N ALA A 107 -12.25 4.08 -9.28
CA ALA A 107 -13.25 4.87 -8.58
C ALA A 107 -14.69 4.59 -9.03
N GLY A 108 -14.93 4.47 -10.35
CA GLY A 108 -16.24 4.15 -10.93
C GLY A 108 -16.76 2.74 -10.64
N HIS A 109 -15.89 1.83 -10.19
CA HIS A 109 -16.22 0.43 -9.92
C HIS A 109 -16.16 0.06 -8.42
N ARG A 110 -16.01 1.07 -7.54
CA ARG A 110 -16.07 0.85 -6.09
C ARG A 110 -17.48 0.42 -5.66
N ARG A 111 -17.55 -0.31 -4.54
CA ARG A 111 -18.79 -0.88 -3.96
C ARG A 111 -19.51 -1.92 -4.84
N GLN A 112 -18.87 -2.40 -5.91
CA GLN A 112 -19.38 -3.50 -6.75
C GLN A 112 -18.82 -4.88 -6.35
N GLY A 113 -18.25 -5.00 -5.13
CA GLY A 113 -17.70 -6.27 -4.64
C GLY A 113 -16.29 -6.62 -5.12
N ILE A 114 -15.67 -5.84 -6.00
CA ILE A 114 -14.34 -6.14 -6.58
C ILE A 114 -13.26 -6.36 -5.52
N ALA A 115 -13.13 -5.46 -4.55
CA ALA A 115 -12.16 -5.61 -3.44
C ALA A 115 -12.42 -6.89 -2.62
N ARG A 116 -13.68 -7.26 -2.42
CA ARG A 116 -14.07 -8.49 -1.72
C ARG A 116 -13.62 -9.72 -2.50
N THR A 117 -13.85 -9.74 -3.81
CA THR A 117 -13.45 -10.86 -4.66
C THR A 117 -11.93 -11.01 -4.74
N LEU A 118 -11.19 -9.90 -4.90
CA LEU A 118 -9.72 -9.90 -4.90
C LEU A 118 -9.15 -10.47 -3.59
N LEU A 119 -9.62 -9.97 -2.44
CA LEU A 119 -9.14 -10.44 -1.14
C LEU A 119 -9.60 -11.87 -0.82
N ALA A 120 -10.79 -12.28 -1.26
CA ALA A 120 -11.23 -13.67 -1.12
C ALA A 120 -10.30 -14.61 -1.90
N ARG A 121 -9.97 -14.26 -3.16
CA ARG A 121 -9.08 -15.08 -4.00
C ARG A 121 -7.66 -15.15 -3.44
N MET A 122 -7.16 -14.06 -2.86
CA MET A 122 -5.91 -14.03 -2.12
C MET A 122 -5.95 -14.97 -0.89
N ARG A 123 -7.05 -14.92 -0.11
CA ARG A 123 -7.23 -15.71 1.11
C ARG A 123 -7.41 -17.21 0.89
N GLU A 124 -7.81 -17.62 -0.31
CA GLU A 124 -7.78 -19.04 -0.71
C GLU A 124 -6.34 -19.59 -0.72
N ARG A 125 -5.34 -18.74 -0.95
CA ARG A 125 -3.92 -19.09 -0.90
C ARG A 125 -3.32 -18.82 0.49
N TYR A 126 -3.69 -17.69 1.09
CA TYR A 126 -3.14 -17.22 2.37
C TYR A 126 -4.26 -16.92 3.38
N PRO A 127 -4.69 -17.90 4.17
CA PRO A 127 -5.73 -17.70 5.18
C PRO A 127 -5.36 -16.65 6.24
N HIS A 128 -4.05 -16.42 6.46
CA HIS A 128 -3.52 -15.42 7.39
C HIS A 128 -3.04 -14.19 6.60
N ALA A 129 -3.84 -13.13 6.55
CA ALA A 129 -3.51 -11.93 5.81
C ALA A 129 -3.40 -10.72 6.73
N GLU A 130 -2.31 -9.97 6.60
CA GLU A 130 -2.07 -8.70 7.28
C GLU A 130 -2.18 -7.52 6.30
N LEU A 131 -2.70 -6.39 6.76
CA LEU A 131 -2.60 -5.11 6.05
C LEU A 131 -2.52 -3.95 7.03
N ALA A 132 -1.95 -2.83 6.59
CA ALA A 132 -1.98 -1.58 7.32
C ALA A 132 -2.80 -0.54 6.54
N CYS A 133 -3.69 0.17 7.22
CA CYS A 133 -4.55 1.17 6.58
C CYS A 133 -4.76 2.42 7.43
N ALA A 134 -5.16 3.52 6.80
CA ALA A 134 -5.60 4.70 7.54
C ALA A 134 -6.87 4.41 8.34
N VAL A 135 -7.04 5.07 9.49
CA VAL A 135 -8.19 4.89 10.40
C VAL A 135 -9.54 4.93 9.66
N GLY A 136 -9.69 5.84 8.68
CA GLY A 136 -10.92 5.97 7.90
C GLY A 136 -11.27 4.76 7.02
N LYS A 137 -10.36 3.81 6.82
CA LYS A 137 -10.58 2.58 6.04
C LYS A 137 -10.83 1.34 6.91
N VAL A 138 -10.68 1.44 8.24
CA VAL A 138 -10.83 0.28 9.13
C VAL A 138 -12.18 -0.41 8.94
N GLY A 139 -13.28 0.34 8.97
CA GLY A 139 -14.62 -0.25 8.79
C GLY A 139 -14.83 -0.93 7.44
N VAL A 140 -14.11 -0.51 6.39
CA VAL A 140 -14.14 -1.18 5.08
C VAL A 140 -13.47 -2.55 5.18
N PHE A 141 -12.30 -2.62 5.82
CA PHE A 141 -11.55 -3.86 5.98
C PHE A 141 -12.18 -4.82 7.00
N GLU A 142 -12.85 -4.31 8.03
CA GLU A 142 -13.70 -5.11 8.93
C GLU A 142 -14.80 -5.83 8.14
N ALA A 143 -15.50 -5.12 7.24
CA ALA A 143 -16.51 -5.71 6.37
C ALA A 143 -15.96 -6.73 5.34
N LEU A 144 -14.63 -6.78 5.19
CA LEU A 144 -13.89 -7.72 4.34
C LEU A 144 -13.27 -8.88 5.14
N GLY A 145 -13.50 -8.93 6.46
CA GLY A 145 -13.09 -10.02 7.34
C GLY A 145 -11.73 -9.83 8.00
N PHE A 146 -11.23 -8.59 8.08
CA PHE A 146 -10.07 -8.24 8.90
C PHE A 146 -10.52 -7.72 10.26
N GLN A 147 -9.66 -7.80 11.25
CA GLN A 147 -9.85 -7.22 12.58
C GLN A 147 -8.64 -6.39 12.97
N VAL A 148 -8.86 -5.43 13.87
CA VAL A 148 -7.80 -4.55 14.39
C VAL A 148 -6.87 -5.37 15.27
N LEU A 149 -5.58 -5.36 14.97
CA LEU A 149 -4.56 -6.03 15.77
C LEU A 149 -3.71 -5.02 16.56
N GLY A 150 -3.49 -3.83 16.02
CA GLY A 150 -2.64 -2.83 16.68
C GLY A 150 -2.49 -1.55 15.88
N ALA A 151 -1.62 -0.65 16.34
CA ALA A 151 -1.17 0.51 15.58
C ALA A 151 0.25 0.29 15.05
N ARG A 152 0.51 0.72 13.81
CA ARG A 152 1.83 0.71 13.17
C ARG A 152 2.09 2.08 12.54
N GLY A 153 2.75 2.96 13.30
CA GLY A 153 2.98 4.35 12.90
C GLY A 153 1.66 5.09 12.58
N PRO A 154 1.52 5.70 11.38
CA PRO A 154 0.31 6.44 11.00
C PRO A 154 -0.89 5.56 10.62
N GLN A 155 -0.75 4.23 10.68
CA GLN A 155 -1.74 3.28 10.20
C GLN A 155 -2.22 2.33 11.31
N VAL A 156 -3.44 1.81 11.13
CA VAL A 156 -4.00 0.72 11.92
C VAL A 156 -3.61 -0.59 11.26
N LEU A 157 -2.99 -1.46 12.03
CA LEU A 157 -2.66 -2.80 11.63
C LEU A 157 -3.89 -3.69 11.75
N MET A 158 -4.22 -4.38 10.67
CA MET A 158 -5.36 -5.28 10.60
C MET A 158 -4.96 -6.66 10.11
N ASN A 159 -5.61 -7.70 10.62
CA ASN A 159 -5.28 -9.08 10.31
C ASN A 159 -6.56 -9.93 10.17
N THR A 160 -6.54 -11.02 9.40
CA THR A 160 -7.64 -12.01 9.35
C THR A 160 -7.64 -12.98 10.55
N ARG A 161 -6.54 -13.02 11.31
CA ARG A 161 -6.32 -13.75 12.56
C ARG A 161 -6.23 -12.77 13.74
N ASP A 162 -6.35 -13.27 14.95
CA ASP A 162 -6.26 -12.51 16.20
C ASP A 162 -4.81 -12.40 16.73
N TYR A 163 -3.85 -12.87 15.94
CA TYR A 163 -2.42 -12.80 16.20
C TYR A 163 -1.67 -12.41 14.91
N ALA A 164 -0.45 -11.88 15.05
CA ALA A 164 0.47 -11.65 13.94
C ALA A 164 1.28 -12.91 13.65
N THR A 165 1.77 -13.05 12.41
CA THR A 165 2.73 -14.11 12.07
C THR A 165 4.09 -13.83 12.73
N ASP A 166 4.79 -14.90 13.13
CA ASP A 166 6.19 -14.83 13.57
C ASP A 166 7.18 -14.78 12.38
N GLY A 167 6.68 -14.99 11.16
CA GLY A 167 7.46 -14.97 9.93
C GLY A 167 7.89 -13.58 9.50
N ARG A 168 8.64 -13.51 8.40
CA ARG A 168 9.21 -12.26 7.89
C ARG A 168 8.65 -11.87 6.54
N VAL A 169 8.18 -10.63 6.40
CA VAL A 169 7.78 -10.06 5.12
C VAL A 169 8.95 -9.30 4.52
N ALA A 170 9.39 -9.70 3.34
CA ALA A 170 10.40 -8.98 2.60
C ALA A 170 9.78 -7.78 1.88
N VAL A 171 10.24 -6.57 2.20
CA VAL A 171 9.75 -5.30 1.63
C VAL A 171 10.90 -4.55 0.97
N LEU A 172 10.60 -3.80 -0.08
CA LEU A 172 11.61 -2.95 -0.74
C LEU A 172 12.13 -1.87 0.22
N ASP A 173 13.44 -1.66 0.25
CA ASP A 173 13.98 -0.40 0.77
C ASP A 173 13.65 0.74 -0.20
N VAL A 174 12.82 1.68 0.24
CA VAL A 174 12.41 2.84 -0.55
C VAL A 174 13.41 4.00 -0.45
N ALA A 175 14.34 4.00 0.50
CA ALA A 175 15.30 5.10 0.65
C ALA A 175 16.18 5.32 -0.60
N PRO A 176 16.65 4.28 -1.32
CA PRO A 176 17.32 4.43 -2.62
C PRO A 176 16.49 5.16 -3.68
N ILE A 177 15.16 5.01 -3.70
CA ILE A 177 14.27 5.67 -4.67
C ILE A 177 14.45 7.19 -4.59
N TYR A 178 14.49 7.73 -3.37
CA TYR A 178 14.62 9.18 -3.15
C TYR A 178 16.03 9.74 -3.42
N ARG A 179 16.99 8.87 -3.75
CA ARG A 179 18.35 9.26 -4.15
C ARG A 179 18.58 9.20 -5.66
N THR A 180 17.57 8.78 -6.43
CA THR A 180 17.63 8.72 -7.90
C THR A 180 17.76 10.11 -8.52
N LEU A 181 18.32 10.18 -9.73
CA LEU A 181 18.50 11.44 -10.46
C LEU A 181 17.14 12.10 -10.74
N GLU A 182 16.14 11.29 -11.08
CA GLU A 182 14.79 11.72 -11.42
C GLU A 182 14.12 12.41 -10.22
N ILE A 183 14.19 11.82 -9.02
CA ILE A 183 13.69 12.48 -7.80
C ILE A 183 14.46 13.77 -7.50
N GLN A 184 15.78 13.79 -7.68
CA GLN A 184 16.57 15.01 -7.46
C GLN A 184 16.21 16.13 -8.46
N GLN A 185 15.90 15.78 -9.71
CA GLN A 185 15.44 16.71 -10.72
C GLN A 185 14.05 17.26 -10.40
N ILE A 186 13.11 16.40 -9.98
CA ILE A 186 11.78 16.82 -9.52
C ILE A 186 11.90 17.75 -8.31
N HIS A 187 12.75 17.39 -7.34
CA HIS A 187 12.98 18.22 -6.16
C HIS A 187 13.57 19.60 -6.55
N THR A 188 14.56 19.63 -7.44
CA THR A 188 15.14 20.88 -7.96
C THR A 188 14.09 21.74 -8.66
N TYR A 189 13.23 21.14 -9.49
CA TYR A 189 12.14 21.82 -10.17
C TYR A 189 11.14 22.41 -9.17
N LEU A 190 10.68 21.64 -8.19
CA LEU A 190 9.77 22.11 -7.13
C LEU A 190 10.40 23.23 -6.31
N LEU A 191 11.70 23.15 -6.01
CA LEU A 191 12.45 24.18 -5.31
C LEU A 191 12.52 25.48 -6.11
N GLN A 192 12.71 25.41 -7.44
CA GLN A 192 12.68 26.58 -8.32
C GLN A 192 11.27 27.18 -8.42
N GLN A 193 10.25 26.34 -8.50
CA GLN A 193 8.85 26.76 -8.66
C GLN A 193 8.26 27.41 -7.39
N HIS A 194 8.50 26.80 -6.22
CA HIS A 194 7.86 27.21 -4.97
C HIS A 194 8.80 27.98 -4.03
N GLY A 195 10.11 27.90 -4.25
CA GLY A 195 11.12 28.51 -3.39
C GLY A 195 11.40 27.71 -2.11
N LYS A 196 12.58 27.94 -1.53
CA LYS A 196 13.09 27.19 -0.36
C LYS A 196 12.15 27.21 0.85
N ARG A 197 11.54 28.37 1.14
CA ARG A 197 10.65 28.50 2.29
C ARG A 197 9.41 27.63 2.17
N ALA A 198 8.75 27.65 1.02
CA ALA A 198 7.56 26.83 0.78
C ALA A 198 7.88 25.34 0.84
N MET A 199 9.04 24.92 0.33
CA MET A 199 9.50 23.52 0.43
C MET A 199 9.71 23.08 1.88
N VAL A 200 10.40 23.89 2.70
CA VAL A 200 10.59 23.61 4.13
C VAL A 200 9.24 23.57 4.87
N ASP A 201 8.32 24.47 4.54
CA ASP A 201 6.98 24.48 5.14
C ASP A 201 6.17 23.25 4.71
N ALA A 202 6.35 22.77 3.48
CA ALA A 202 5.74 21.55 2.95
C ALA A 202 6.23 20.29 3.67
N GLU A 203 7.53 20.19 3.94
CA GLU A 203 8.13 19.11 4.76
C GLU A 203 7.54 19.12 6.17
N LYS A 204 7.48 20.30 6.82
CA LYS A 204 6.87 20.43 8.15
C LYS A 204 5.39 20.06 8.15
N GLN A 205 4.64 20.41 7.10
CA GLN A 205 3.25 20.03 6.97
C GLN A 205 3.09 18.51 6.88
N ARG A 206 3.93 17.85 6.08
CA ARG A 206 3.97 16.38 5.99
C ARG A 206 4.25 15.76 7.35
N ASP A 207 5.28 16.23 8.06
CA ASP A 207 5.68 15.67 9.35
C ASP A 207 4.57 15.83 10.41
N ARG A 208 3.94 17.00 10.47
CA ARG A 208 2.78 17.24 11.35
C ARG A 208 1.60 16.33 11.02
N GLN A 209 1.36 16.08 9.73
CA GLN A 209 0.30 15.18 9.28
C GLN A 209 0.59 13.73 9.72
N LEU A 210 1.83 13.26 9.52
CA LEU A 210 2.26 11.94 9.97
C LEU A 210 2.12 11.77 11.49
N ASP A 211 2.52 12.78 12.27
CA ASP A 211 2.34 12.80 13.72
C ASP A 211 0.86 12.74 14.12
N GLN A 212 0.00 13.48 13.43
CA GLN A 212 -1.44 13.47 13.67
C GLN A 212 -2.04 12.10 13.36
N MET A 213 -1.71 11.52 12.21
CA MET A 213 -2.17 10.19 11.82
C MET A 213 -1.69 9.12 12.80
N THR A 214 -0.45 9.22 13.28
CA THR A 214 0.11 8.29 14.27
C THR A 214 -0.64 8.35 15.59
N ARG A 215 -0.92 9.56 16.08
CA ARG A 215 -1.78 9.75 17.27
C ARG A 215 -3.18 9.21 17.05
N GLN A 216 -3.78 9.49 15.89
CA GLN A 216 -5.13 9.03 15.56
C GLN A 216 -5.23 7.51 15.50
N ALA A 217 -4.27 6.84 14.85
CA ALA A 217 -4.21 5.38 14.79
C ALA A 217 -4.04 4.77 16.19
N SER A 218 -3.12 5.31 17.00
CA SER A 218 -2.89 4.86 18.39
C SER A 218 -4.14 5.00 19.25
N LEU A 219 -4.79 6.17 19.24
CA LEU A 219 -6.02 6.43 20.00
C LEU A 219 -7.17 5.52 19.54
N PHE A 220 -7.33 5.34 18.22
CA PHE A 220 -8.36 4.46 17.67
C PHE A 220 -8.18 3.01 18.16
N VAL A 221 -6.95 2.50 18.13
CA VAL A 221 -6.65 1.14 18.57
C VAL A 221 -6.83 1.01 20.08
N GLN A 222 -6.39 1.98 20.89
CA GLN A 222 -6.62 2.00 22.34
C GLN A 222 -8.11 1.97 22.69
N GLN A 223 -8.94 2.75 21.99
CA GLN A 223 -10.39 2.73 22.20
C GLN A 223 -11.02 1.37 21.83
N ARG A 224 -10.42 0.63 20.88
CA ARG A 224 -10.96 -0.63 20.37
C ARG A 224 -10.51 -1.84 21.17
N LEU A 225 -9.24 -1.88 21.59
CA LEU A 225 -8.59 -3.03 22.25
C LEU A 225 -8.33 -2.79 23.75
N GLY A 226 -8.54 -1.57 24.26
CA GLY A 226 -8.23 -1.16 25.62
C GLY A 226 -6.80 -0.68 25.82
N ASP A 227 -6.45 -0.33 27.06
CA ASP A 227 -5.13 0.26 27.43
C ASP A 227 -3.94 -0.69 27.20
N ALA A 228 -4.20 -2.01 27.05
CA ALA A 228 -3.21 -3.02 26.73
C ALA A 228 -3.00 -3.23 25.21
N ALA A 229 -3.55 -2.35 24.37
CA ALA A 229 -3.40 -2.39 22.93
C ALA A 229 -1.92 -2.50 22.52
N PRO A 230 -1.52 -3.56 21.79
CA PRO A 230 -0.14 -3.69 21.36
C PRO A 230 0.18 -2.58 20.36
N GLN A 231 1.20 -1.77 20.67
CA GLN A 231 1.97 -1.11 19.63
C GLN A 231 2.74 -2.21 18.93
N VAL A 232 2.35 -2.53 17.69
CA VAL A 232 3.02 -3.59 16.94
C VAL A 232 4.21 -2.92 16.26
N PRO A 233 5.45 -3.18 16.73
CA PRO A 233 6.62 -2.70 16.00
C PRO A 233 6.59 -3.25 14.58
N ALA A 234 7.33 -2.65 13.66
CA ALA A 234 7.55 -3.21 12.33
C ALA A 234 8.32 -4.57 12.35
N ALA A 235 8.43 -5.23 13.51
CA ALA A 235 9.02 -6.54 13.67
C ALA A 235 8.35 -7.51 12.70
N GLY A 236 9.16 -8.20 11.91
CA GLY A 236 8.71 -9.02 10.78
C GLY A 236 9.04 -8.42 9.42
N LEU A 237 9.17 -7.09 9.27
CA LEU A 237 9.60 -6.50 8.00
C LEU A 237 11.12 -6.64 7.82
N ARG A 238 11.53 -7.25 6.70
CA ARG A 238 12.92 -7.32 6.26
C ARG A 238 13.09 -6.48 5.01
N LEU A 239 13.91 -5.43 5.09
CA LEU A 239 14.25 -4.62 3.91
C LEU A 239 15.15 -5.41 2.96
N VAL A 240 14.85 -5.35 1.67
CA VAL A 240 15.60 -5.96 0.56
C VAL A 240 15.98 -4.91 -0.47
#